data_AF-A0A0X3URR0-F1
#
_entry.id   AF-A0A0X3URR0-F1
#
_cell.length_a   1.000
_cell.length_b   1.000
_cell.length_c   1.000
_cell.angle_alpha   90.00
_cell.angle_beta   90.00
_cell.angle_gamma   90.00
#
_symmetry.space_group_name_H-M   'P 1'
#
loop_
_entity.id
_entity.type
_entity.pdbx_description
1 polymer ?
#
loop_
_entity_poly.entity_id
_entity_poly.type
_entity_poly.pdbx_seq_one_letter_code
_entity_poly.pdbx_strand_id
1 'polypeptide(L)'
;MAIDGLSAATIREIRSIERSHVGAGAVGRAVAGWRRAVHQPRARLLTSAAAGCPCCDDLDDRDVLDQTLLRLTGRTRRELAAVVDPLDEVFLSRTHHDPATPPEWPWWRRRI
;
A
#
# COMPACT_ATOMS: atom_id res chain seq x y z
N MET A 1 -7.34 -1.12 -14.92
CA MET A 1 -7.27 0.16 -14.20
C MET A 1 -5.94 0.82 -14.52
N ALA A 2 -5.94 2.10 -14.89
CA ALA A 2 -4.72 2.87 -15.05
C ALA A 2 -4.37 3.50 -13.70
N ILE A 3 -3.08 3.49 -13.33
CA ILE A 3 -2.57 4.25 -12.18
C ILE A 3 -1.98 5.52 -12.78
N ASP A 4 -2.56 6.66 -12.44
CA ASP A 4 -2.11 7.95 -12.97
C ASP A 4 -0.67 8.24 -12.56
N GLY A 5 0.09 8.87 -13.47
CA GLY A 5 1.50 9.21 -13.25
C GLY A 5 2.51 8.10 -13.55
N LEU A 6 2.06 6.89 -13.91
CA LEU A 6 2.96 5.79 -14.29
C LEU A 6 3.23 5.76 -15.80
N SER A 7 4.49 5.58 -16.18
CA SER A 7 4.86 5.36 -17.57
C SER A 7 4.38 3.99 -18.08
N ALA A 8 4.29 3.85 -19.41
CA ALA A 8 3.94 2.57 -20.03
C ALA A 8 4.95 1.45 -19.69
N ALA A 9 6.22 1.80 -19.45
CA ALA A 9 7.23 0.84 -18.99
C ALA A 9 6.91 0.29 -17.59
N THR A 10 6.57 1.19 -16.66
CA THR A 10 6.16 0.82 -15.30
C THR A 10 4.90 -0.02 -15.30
N ILE A 11 3.89 0.32 -16.12
CA ILE A 11 2.68 -0.47 -16.25
C ILE A 11 2.98 -1.89 -16.78
N ARG A 12 3.93 -2.05 -17.71
CA ARG A 12 4.31 -3.37 -18.23
C ARG A 12 5.00 -4.23 -17.16
N GLU A 13 5.91 -3.64 -16.39
CA GLU A 13 6.62 -4.36 -15.33
C GLU A 13 5.67 -4.72 -14.18
N ILE A 14 4.79 -3.81 -13.76
CA ILE A 14 3.71 -4.08 -12.81
C ILE A 14 2.85 -5.25 -13.29
N ARG A 15 2.40 -5.25 -14.55
CA ARG A 15 1.62 -6.36 -15.09
C ARG A 15 2.39 -7.69 -15.09
N SER A 16 3.72 -7.65 -15.24
CA SER A 16 4.57 -8.84 -15.13
C SER A 16 4.57 -9.36 -13.70
N ILE A 17 4.77 -8.48 -12.72
CA ILE A 17 4.74 -8.82 -11.28
C ILE A 17 3.35 -9.33 -10.87
N GLU A 18 2.28 -8.67 -11.32
CA GLU A 18 0.90 -9.07 -11.06
C GLU A 18 0.61 -10.49 -11.53
N ARG A 19 1.06 -10.88 -12.73
CA ARG A 19 0.86 -12.24 -13.24
C ARG A 19 1.61 -13.30 -12.43
N SER A 20 2.78 -12.96 -11.88
CA SER A 20 3.68 -13.93 -11.24
C SER A 20 3.56 -13.99 -9.73
N HIS A 21 3.02 -12.95 -9.06
CA HIS A 21 3.14 -12.82 -7.60
C HIS A 21 1.88 -12.39 -6.87
N VAL A 22 1.16 -11.37 -7.36
CA VAL A 22 0.11 -10.70 -6.57
C VAL A 22 -1.29 -10.78 -7.18
N GLY A 23 -1.42 -11.33 -8.38
CA GLY A 23 -2.68 -11.45 -9.12
C GLY A 23 -2.97 -10.25 -10.02
N ALA A 24 -3.72 -10.49 -11.09
CA ALA A 24 -4.02 -9.47 -12.09
C ALA A 24 -4.78 -8.26 -11.49
N GLY A 25 -4.27 -7.05 -11.76
CA GLY A 25 -4.84 -5.79 -11.29
C GLY A 25 -4.71 -5.54 -9.79
N ALA A 26 -3.96 -6.37 -9.06
CA ALA A 26 -3.81 -6.23 -7.61
C ALA A 26 -3.13 -4.92 -7.22
N VAL A 27 -2.12 -4.47 -7.97
CA VAL A 27 -1.37 -3.25 -7.64
C VAL A 27 -2.26 -2.03 -7.82
N GLY A 28 -3.07 -2.00 -8.89
CA GLY A 28 -4.05 -0.95 -9.06
C GLY A 28 -5.03 -0.91 -7.90
N ARG A 29 -5.65 -2.06 -7.57
CA ARG A 29 -6.63 -2.14 -6.47
C ARG A 29 -6.00 -1.69 -5.15
N ALA A 30 -4.76 -2.09 -4.89
CA ALA A 30 -4.00 -1.70 -3.72
C ALA A 30 -3.75 -0.18 -3.65
N VAL A 31 -3.37 0.48 -4.75
CA VAL A 31 -3.25 1.96 -4.76
C VAL A 31 -4.60 2.61 -4.43
N ALA A 32 -5.69 2.14 -5.04
CA ALA A 32 -7.01 2.72 -4.82
C ALA A 32 -7.55 2.47 -3.41
N GLY A 33 -7.30 1.29 -2.86
CA GLY A 33 -7.67 0.90 -1.51
C GLY A 33 -6.84 1.63 -0.46
N TRP A 34 -5.52 1.70 -0.63
CA TRP A 34 -4.64 2.49 0.24
C TRP A 34 -5.02 3.97 0.26
N ARG A 35 -5.25 4.58 -0.92
CA ARG A 35 -5.75 5.95 -1.00
C ARG A 35 -7.06 6.13 -0.22
N ARG A 36 -8.01 5.19 -0.33
CA ARG A 36 -9.28 5.26 0.40
C ARG A 36 -9.05 5.18 1.91
N ALA A 37 -8.21 4.24 2.34
CA ALA A 37 -7.88 4.00 3.74
C ALA A 37 -7.27 5.23 4.40
N VAL A 38 -6.23 5.83 3.81
CA VAL A 38 -5.51 6.96 4.44
C VAL A 38 -6.36 8.24 4.51
N HIS A 39 -7.33 8.39 3.60
CA HIS A 39 -8.22 9.55 3.56
C HIS A 39 -9.56 9.35 4.30
N GLN A 40 -9.84 8.17 4.84
CA GLN A 40 -11.08 7.95 5.58
C GLN A 40 -11.08 8.69 6.94
N PRO A 41 -12.25 8.94 7.54
CA PRO A 41 -12.34 9.56 8.86
C PRO A 41 -11.48 8.83 9.88
N ARG A 42 -10.83 9.56 10.80
CA ARG A 42 -9.90 8.98 11.78
C ARG A 42 -10.54 7.84 12.59
N ALA A 43 -11.82 7.96 12.92
CA ALA A 43 -12.59 6.93 13.63
C ALA A 43 -12.75 5.60 12.87
N ARG A 44 -12.43 5.58 11.56
CA ARG A 44 -12.42 4.37 10.72
C ARG A 44 -11.01 3.95 10.35
N LEU A 45 -10.00 4.80 10.53
CA LEU A 45 -8.61 4.47 10.25
C LEU A 45 -8.18 3.33 11.17
N LEU A 46 -7.56 2.28 10.62
CA LEU A 46 -7.14 1.05 11.34
C LEU A 46 -8.29 0.21 11.94
N THR A 47 -9.55 0.59 11.78
CA THR A 47 -10.67 -0.11 12.44
C THR A 47 -10.88 -1.51 11.87
N SER A 48 -10.73 -1.69 10.56
CA SER A 48 -10.89 -3.00 9.95
C SER A 48 -9.77 -3.97 10.33
N ALA A 49 -8.53 -3.48 10.40
CA ALA A 49 -7.38 -4.21 10.94
C ALA A 49 -7.62 -4.62 12.41
N ALA A 50 -8.08 -3.68 13.25
CA ALA A 50 -8.36 -3.92 14.66
C ALA A 50 -9.52 -4.89 14.89
N ALA A 51 -10.51 -4.92 13.97
CA ALA A 51 -11.64 -5.85 14.03
C ALA A 51 -11.25 -7.30 13.67
N GLY A 52 -10.00 -7.54 13.25
CA GLY A 52 -9.50 -8.88 12.93
C GLY A 52 -10.21 -9.54 11.75
N CYS A 53 -10.85 -8.74 10.88
CA CYS A 53 -11.54 -9.22 9.69
C CYS A 53 -10.55 -9.25 8.52
N PRO A 54 -9.96 -10.42 8.16
CA PRO A 54 -8.81 -10.45 7.27
C PRO A 54 -9.14 -10.02 5.84
N CYS A 55 -10.40 -10.17 5.40
CA CYS A 55 -10.82 -9.69 4.08
C CYS A 55 -11.03 -8.17 4.00
N CYS A 56 -10.97 -7.48 5.13
CA CYS A 56 -11.25 -6.05 5.24
C CYS A 56 -10.05 -5.26 5.76
N ASP A 57 -8.90 -5.89 6.04
CA ASP A 57 -7.74 -5.19 6.58
C ASP A 57 -7.24 -4.13 5.60
N ASP A 58 -7.47 -2.85 5.93
CA ASP A 58 -7.10 -1.71 5.10
C ASP A 58 -5.57 -1.60 4.92
N LEU A 59 -4.77 -2.32 5.73
CA LEU A 59 -3.32 -2.35 5.65
C LEU A 59 -2.80 -3.38 4.64
N ASP A 60 -3.61 -4.36 4.22
CA ASP A 60 -3.22 -5.38 3.23
C ASP A 60 -2.86 -4.75 1.88
N ASP A 61 -3.56 -3.66 1.52
CA ASP A 61 -3.24 -2.90 0.32
C ASP A 61 -1.81 -2.35 0.39
N ARG A 62 -1.35 -1.90 1.55
CA ARG A 62 0.03 -1.42 1.71
C ARG A 62 1.06 -2.55 1.65
N ASP A 63 0.70 -3.75 2.09
CA ASP A 63 1.55 -4.94 1.94
C ASP A 63 1.72 -5.34 0.47
N VAL A 64 0.65 -5.29 -0.32
CA VAL A 64 0.70 -5.55 -1.78
C VAL A 64 1.60 -4.53 -2.48
N LEU A 65 1.48 -3.25 -2.11
CA LEU A 65 2.34 -2.19 -2.63
C LEU A 65 3.81 -2.41 -2.25
N ASP A 66 4.09 -2.81 -1.02
CA ASP A 66 5.45 -3.10 -0.57
C ASP A 66 6.07 -4.26 -1.34
N GLN A 67 5.36 -5.38 -1.44
CA GLN A 67 5.80 -6.56 -2.19
C GLN A 67 6.09 -6.23 -3.66
N THR A 68 5.30 -5.32 -4.25
CA THR A 68 5.50 -4.85 -5.62
C THR A 68 6.74 -3.94 -5.70
N LEU A 69 6.87 -2.96 -4.81
CA LEU A 69 8.01 -2.05 -4.74
C LEU A 69 9.32 -2.82 -4.60
N LEU A 70 9.37 -3.86 -3.75
CA LEU A 70 10.54 -4.72 -3.56
C LEU A 70 10.97 -5.45 -4.84
N ARG A 71 10.05 -5.72 -5.77
CA ARG A 71 10.29 -6.45 -7.02
C ARG A 71 10.57 -5.55 -8.23
N LEU A 72 10.12 -4.29 -8.18
CA LEU A 72 10.34 -3.35 -9.27
C LEU A 72 11.81 -2.91 -9.40
N THR A 73 12.21 -2.59 -10.62
CA THR A 73 13.57 -2.14 -10.93
C THR A 73 13.68 -0.61 -10.95
N GLY A 74 14.84 -0.08 -10.53
CA GLY A 74 15.26 1.33 -10.56
C GLY A 74 14.18 2.38 -10.86
N ARG A 75 13.94 2.67 -12.14
CA ARG A 75 13.01 3.72 -12.58
C ARG A 75 11.55 3.40 -12.24
N THR A 76 11.09 2.18 -12.53
CA THR A 76 9.68 1.81 -12.34
C THR A 76 9.33 1.74 -10.86
N ARG A 77 10.28 1.34 -10.01
CA ARG A 77 10.19 1.45 -8.55
C ARG A 77 9.99 2.90 -8.12
N ARG A 78 10.79 3.84 -8.63
CA ARG A 78 10.67 5.27 -8.30
C ARG A 78 9.33 5.85 -8.74
N GLU A 79 8.83 5.46 -9.92
CA GLU A 79 7.53 5.92 -10.39
C GLU A 79 6.39 5.42 -9.49
N LEU A 80 6.40 4.14 -9.08
CA LEU A 80 5.39 3.65 -8.13
C LEU A 80 5.56 4.29 -6.74
N ALA A 81 6.80 4.45 -6.25
CA ALA A 81 7.07 5.12 -4.97
C ALA A 81 6.52 6.55 -4.97
N ALA A 82 6.70 7.31 -6.05
CA ALA A 82 6.15 8.66 -6.17
C ALA A 82 4.61 8.72 -6.07
N VAL A 83 3.89 7.62 -6.34
CA VAL A 83 2.45 7.50 -6.12
C VAL A 83 2.11 7.11 -4.67
N VAL A 84 2.92 6.26 -4.06
CA VAL A 84 2.67 5.68 -2.72
C VAL A 84 3.15 6.59 -1.59
N ASP A 85 4.31 7.23 -1.73
CA ASP A 85 4.94 8.03 -0.68
C ASP A 85 4.03 9.15 -0.16
N PRO A 86 3.29 9.92 -0.99
CA PRO A 86 2.36 10.93 -0.48
C PRO A 86 1.19 10.33 0.33
N LEU A 87 0.77 9.09 0.02
CA LEU A 87 -0.27 8.39 0.78
C LEU A 87 0.29 7.92 2.13
N ASP A 88 1.53 7.42 2.13
CA ASP A 88 2.25 7.03 3.34
C ASP A 88 2.46 8.24 4.28
N GLU A 89 2.76 9.42 3.73
CA GLU A 89 2.85 10.67 4.50
C GLU A 89 1.51 11.06 5.15
N VAL A 90 0.40 10.97 4.40
CA VAL A 90 -0.94 11.22 4.95
C VAL A 90 -1.21 10.26 6.11
N PHE A 91 -0.92 8.97 5.94
CA PHE A 91 -1.11 7.98 6.98
C PHE A 91 -0.25 8.24 8.21
N LEU A 92 1.03 8.57 8.02
CA LEU A 92 1.96 8.91 9.10
C LEU A 92 1.52 10.16 9.88
N SER A 93 1.01 11.18 9.20
CA SER A 93 0.49 12.41 9.85
C SER A 93 -0.75 12.16 10.73
N ARG A 94 -1.46 11.05 10.49
CA ARG A 94 -2.75 10.74 11.12
C ARG A 94 -2.67 9.62 12.16
N THR A 95 -1.52 8.97 12.29
CA THR A 95 -1.30 7.86 13.21
C THR A 95 -0.08 8.13 14.09
N HIS A 96 0.08 7.40 15.18
CA HIS A 96 1.27 7.40 16.03
C HIS A 96 1.95 6.03 15.99
N HIS A 97 3.25 5.99 16.32
CA HIS A 97 3.94 4.72 16.50
C HIS A 97 3.39 4.01 17.74
N ASP A 98 3.03 2.74 17.59
CA ASP A 98 2.65 1.87 18.69
C ASP A 98 3.87 1.08 19.21
N PRO A 99 4.38 1.38 20.42
CA PRO A 99 5.52 0.68 20.98
C PRO A 99 5.20 -0.76 21.43
N ALA A 100 3.91 -1.13 21.52
CA ALA A 100 3.51 -2.50 21.88
C ALA A 100 3.57 -3.46 20.68
N THR A 101 3.76 -2.95 19.46
CA THR A 101 3.82 -3.79 18.26
C THR A 101 5.21 -4.41 18.07
N PRO A 102 5.31 -5.65 17.56
CA PRO A 102 6.60 -6.32 17.35
C PRO A 102 7.50 -5.55 16.36
N PRO A 103 8.82 -5.45 16.62
CA PRO A 103 9.74 -4.67 15.80
C PRO A 103 9.92 -5.22 14.38
N GLU A 104 9.68 -6.51 14.16
CA GLU A 104 9.76 -7.16 12.85
C GLU A 104 8.58 -6.83 11.93
N TRP A 105 7.51 -6.23 12.46
CA TRP A 105 6.38 -5.83 11.64
C TRP A 105 6.71 -4.63 10.75
N PRO A 106 6.13 -4.57 9.55
CA PRO A 106 6.25 -3.39 8.71
C PRO A 106 5.75 -2.13 9.44
N TRP A 107 6.36 -0.98 9.16
CA TRP A 107 6.10 0.24 9.92
C TRP A 107 4.63 0.68 9.90
N TRP A 108 3.88 0.38 8.83
CA TRP A 108 2.46 0.74 8.72
C TRP A 108 1.54 -0.11 9.60
N ARG A 109 1.98 -1.32 9.99
CA ARG A 109 1.28 -2.20 10.96
C ARG A 109 1.67 -1.90 12.41
N ARG A 110 2.62 -0.97 12.63
CA ARG A 110 3.11 -0.58 13.96
C ARG A 110 2.54 0.76 14.42
N ARG A 111 1.24 0.98 14.16
CA ARG A 111 0.57 2.28 14.28
C ARG A 111 -0.77 2.20 15.02
N ILE A 112 -1.12 3.30 15.69
CA ILE A 112 -2.39 3.56 16.40
C ILE A 112 -2.94 4.96 16.13
#